data_AF-A0A389MJ46-F1
#
_entry.id   AF-A0A389MJ46-F1
#
_cell.length_a   1.000
_cell.length_b   1.000
_cell.length_c   1.000
_cell.angle_alpha   90.00
_cell.angle_beta   90.00
_cell.angle_gamma   90.00
#
_symmetry.space_group_name_H-M   'P 1'
#
loop_
_entity.id
_entity.type
_entity.pdbx_description
1 polymer ?
#
loop_
_entity_poly.entity_id
_entity_poly.type
_entity_poly.pdbx_seq_one_letter_code
_entity_poly.pdbx_strand_id
1 'polypeptide(L)'
;MPIPSRRPVEDLPSGNRKVMIYVSPDLHREMKLVALDEDRSASDVYGEAVRAYLGSRGVRIGQARRRPAAQQATAAELAEAIDRQGRRIEDLHAAVAAVTGSQRHDTQEPSGTKAAVAMKAVLAQLKAAGTDGMDGRDLSTAVYAAGIRSGAVDGAKTVLRAAGLIHFDAKRWYLDGA
;
A
#
# COMPACT_ATOMS: atom_id res chain seq x y z
N MET A 1 46.36 30.04 7.40
CA MET A 1 45.78 29.16 6.36
C MET A 1 44.37 29.65 6.06
N PRO A 2 44.04 29.99 4.80
CA PRO A 2 42.72 30.52 4.45
C PRO A 2 41.65 29.43 4.53
N ILE A 3 40.52 29.74 5.16
CA ILE A 3 39.33 28.89 5.24
C ILE A 3 38.70 28.86 3.84
N PRO A 4 38.48 27.69 3.22
CA PRO A 4 37.82 27.63 1.92
C PRO A 4 36.39 28.15 2.05
N SER A 5 36.13 29.24 1.33
CA SER A 5 34.83 29.90 1.22
C SER A 5 33.80 28.88 0.72
N ARG A 6 32.77 28.62 1.54
CA ARG A 6 31.64 27.74 1.16
C ARG A 6 30.97 28.36 -0.06
N ARG A 7 30.99 27.65 -1.19
CA ARG A 7 30.20 28.05 -2.37
C ARG A 7 28.72 28.13 -1.97
N PRO A 8 27.98 29.15 -2.44
CA PRO A 8 26.54 29.20 -2.28
C PRO A 8 25.94 27.96 -2.96
N VAL A 9 25.12 27.22 -2.22
CA VAL A 9 24.35 26.11 -2.77
C VAL A 9 23.30 26.73 -3.69
N GLU A 10 23.49 26.61 -4.99
CA GLU A 10 22.54 27.05 -6.01
C GLU A 10 21.15 26.48 -5.70
N ASP A 11 20.14 27.36 -5.76
CA ASP A 11 18.72 27.04 -5.61
C ASP A 11 18.30 26.03 -6.68
N LEU A 12 18.42 24.74 -6.34
CA LEU A 12 17.88 23.67 -7.14
C LEU A 12 16.35 23.66 -7.02
N PRO A 13 15.61 23.41 -8.11
CA PRO A 13 14.15 23.41 -8.10
C PRO A 13 13.61 22.43 -7.06
N SER A 14 12.62 22.87 -6.29
CA SER A 14 11.99 22.20 -5.15
C SER A 14 11.14 20.96 -5.53
N GLY A 15 11.64 20.14 -6.46
CA GLY A 15 11.11 18.80 -6.70
C GLY A 15 11.32 17.93 -5.45
N ASN A 16 10.39 17.01 -5.19
CA ASN A 16 10.46 16.01 -4.13
C ASN A 16 11.69 15.09 -4.30
N ARG A 17 12.88 15.60 -3.97
CA ARG A 17 14.13 14.86 -4.08
C ARG A 17 14.22 13.90 -2.91
N LYS A 18 14.00 12.62 -3.20
CA LYS A 18 14.18 11.54 -2.22
C LYS A 18 15.67 11.30 -2.04
N VAL A 19 16.13 11.37 -0.80
CA VAL A 19 17.49 10.99 -0.41
C VAL A 19 17.39 9.76 0.48
N MET A 20 18.21 8.74 0.20
CA MET A 20 18.33 7.55 1.04
C MET A 20 19.45 7.78 2.06
N ILE A 21 19.15 7.58 3.34
CA ILE A 21 20.13 7.69 4.43
C ILE A 21 20.34 6.29 4.99
N TYR A 22 21.60 5.86 5.03
CA TYR A 22 21.96 4.61 5.68
C TYR A 22 22.12 4.82 7.17
N VAL A 23 21.46 3.98 7.95
CA VAL A 23 21.54 3.97 9.42
C VAL A 23 22.20 2.65 9.83
N SER A 24 23.13 2.71 10.78
CA SER A 24 23.75 1.50 11.33
C SER A 24 22.70 0.55 11.91
N PRO A 25 22.81 -0.78 11.74
CA PRO A 25 21.87 -1.76 12.28
C PRO A 25 21.64 -1.61 13.79
N ASP A 26 22.70 -1.32 14.56
CA ASP A 26 22.60 -1.17 16.02
C ASP A 26 21.76 0.04 16.40
N LEU A 27 22.02 1.20 15.77
CA LEU A 27 21.23 2.40 15.97
C LEU A 27 19.77 2.19 15.53
N HIS A 28 19.54 1.39 14.48
CA HIS A 28 18.19 1.05 14.05
C HIS A 28 17.44 0.17 15.03
N ARG A 29 18.15 -0.74 15.70
CA ARG A 29 17.58 -1.55 16.78
C ARG A 29 17.19 -0.71 17.99
N GLU A 30 18.07 0.18 18.45
CA GLU A 30 17.79 1.06 19.59
C GLU A 30 16.59 1.98 19.32
N MET A 31 16.52 2.56 18.12
CA MET A 31 15.39 3.42 17.74
C MET A 31 14.06 2.65 17.69
N LYS A 32 14.09 1.35 17.34
CA LYS A 32 12.89 0.50 17.39
C LYS A 32 12.43 0.21 18.81
N LEU A 33 13.36 0.03 19.76
CA LEU A 33 13.01 -0.18 21.16
C LEU A 33 12.32 1.05 21.73
N VAL A 34 12.88 2.24 21.51
CA VAL A 34 12.25 3.51 21.91
C VAL A 34 10.87 3.68 21.27
N ALA A 35 10.75 3.37 19.97
CA ALA A 35 9.48 3.46 19.27
C ALA A 35 8.41 2.53 19.87
N LEU A 36 8.79 1.31 20.30
CA LEU A 36 7.90 0.36 20.97
C LEU A 36 7.51 0.85 22.36
N ASP A 37 8.46 1.36 23.15
CA ASP A 37 8.21 1.86 24.50
C ASP A 37 7.28 3.10 24.50
N GLU A 38 7.34 3.93 23.46
CA GLU A 38 6.51 5.13 23.29
C GLU A 38 5.20 4.92 22.51
N ASP A 39 4.92 3.71 22.02
CA ASP A 39 3.79 3.40 21.12
C ASP A 39 3.75 4.32 19.87
N ARG A 40 4.91 4.48 19.21
CA ARG A 40 5.08 5.36 18.03
C ARG A 40 5.81 4.63 16.91
N SER A 41 5.78 5.20 15.69
CA SER A 41 6.56 4.64 14.58
C SER A 41 8.04 4.98 14.71
N ALA A 42 8.93 4.06 14.32
CA ALA A 42 10.38 4.33 14.27
C ALA A 42 10.70 5.54 13.39
N SER A 43 9.95 5.75 12.30
CA SER A 43 10.09 6.93 11.43
C SER A 43 9.82 8.24 12.15
N ASP A 44 8.87 8.29 13.08
CA ASP A 44 8.58 9.49 13.88
C ASP A 44 9.72 9.79 14.84
N VAL A 45 10.28 8.76 15.48
CA VAL A 45 11.43 8.88 16.38
C VAL A 45 12.64 9.41 15.61
N TYR A 46 12.94 8.87 14.43
CA TYR A 46 13.99 9.41 13.56
C TYR A 46 13.73 10.86 13.16
N GLY A 47 12.50 11.17 12.75
CA GLY A 47 12.14 12.52 12.33
C GLY A 47 12.30 13.54 13.46
N GLU A 48 12.01 13.14 14.68
CA GLU A 48 12.20 13.94 15.89
C GLU A 48 13.68 14.12 16.24
N ALA A 49 14.47 13.05 16.26
CA ALA A 49 15.91 13.12 16.50
C ALA A 49 16.64 14.01 15.48
N VAL A 50 16.30 13.88 14.19
CA VAL A 50 16.84 14.73 13.12
C VAL A 50 16.44 16.19 13.30
N ARG A 51 15.17 16.46 13.68
CA ARG A 51 14.71 17.82 13.97
C ARG A 51 15.45 18.44 15.15
N ALA A 52 15.63 17.70 16.24
CA ALA A 52 16.36 18.17 17.41
C ALA A 52 17.84 18.45 17.09
N TYR A 53 18.49 17.56 16.34
CA TYR A 53 19.88 17.73 15.92
C TYR A 53 20.08 18.94 14.99
N LEU A 54 19.20 19.12 14.01
CA LEU A 54 19.28 20.27 13.11
C LEU A 54 18.94 21.58 13.83
N GLY A 55 17.99 21.55 14.77
CA GLY A 55 17.65 22.67 15.63
C GLY A 55 18.82 23.15 16.48
N SER A 56 19.58 22.23 17.09
CA SER A 56 20.78 22.58 17.88
C SER A 56 21.91 23.20 17.05
N ARG A 57 21.88 23.00 15.73
CA ARG A 57 22.80 23.62 14.75
C ARG A 57 22.25 24.92 14.14
N GLY A 58 21.12 25.41 14.62
CA GLY A 58 20.48 26.63 14.10
C GLY A 58 19.80 26.45 12.73
N VAL A 59 19.65 25.22 12.25
CA VAL A 59 18.97 24.93 10.98
C VAL A 59 17.46 24.85 11.24
N ARG A 60 16.72 25.86 10.76
CA ARG A 60 15.26 25.88 10.81
C ARG A 60 14.69 24.99 9.72
N ILE A 61 14.20 23.82 10.09
CA ILE A 61 13.37 23.00 9.21
C ILE A 61 11.96 23.60 9.23
N GLY A 62 11.42 24.00 8.08
CA GLY A 62 10.01 24.37 7.98
C GLY A 62 9.16 23.24 8.57
N GLN A 63 8.17 23.58 9.40
CA GLN A 63 7.27 22.56 9.96
C GLN A 63 6.62 21.81 8.79
N ALA A 64 7.09 20.60 8.52
CA ALA A 64 6.38 19.68 7.65
C ALA A 64 4.99 19.55 8.25
N ARG A 65 3.94 19.84 7.47
CA ARG A 65 2.54 19.65 7.87
C ARG A 65 2.48 18.32 8.59
N ARG A 66 2.28 18.36 9.91
CA ARG A 66 2.09 17.18 10.73
C ARG A 66 0.88 16.51 10.11
N ARG A 67 1.10 15.41 9.38
CA ARG A 67 -0.01 14.65 8.82
C ARG A 67 -0.83 14.28 10.05
N PRO A 68 -2.10 14.71 10.16
CA PRO A 68 -2.89 14.40 11.34
C PRO A 68 -2.77 12.90 11.55
N ALA A 69 -2.52 12.48 12.79
CA ALA A 69 -2.53 11.07 13.16
C ALA A 69 -3.81 10.50 12.53
N ALA A 70 -3.65 9.52 11.63
CA ALA A 70 -4.81 8.93 10.99
C ALA A 70 -5.69 8.43 12.12
N GLN A 71 -6.84 9.07 12.33
CA GLN A 71 -7.89 8.50 13.15
C GLN A 71 -8.06 7.08 12.62
N GLN A 72 -7.89 6.10 13.50
CA GLN A 72 -8.12 4.71 13.14
C GLN A 72 -9.56 4.63 12.67
N ALA A 73 -9.74 4.64 11.35
CA ALA A 73 -11.05 4.54 10.74
C ALA A 73 -11.61 3.20 11.21
N THR A 74 -12.75 3.26 11.86
CA THR A 74 -13.45 2.05 12.30
C THR A 74 -13.76 1.19 11.07
N ALA A 75 -13.91 -0.12 11.27
CA ALA A 75 -14.28 -1.03 10.18
C ALA A 75 -15.56 -0.57 9.45
N ALA A 76 -16.49 0.08 10.16
CA ALA A 76 -17.69 0.68 9.60
C ALA A 76 -17.40 1.88 8.69
N GLU A 77 -16.52 2.80 9.10
CA GLU A 77 -16.10 3.94 8.28
C GLU A 77 -15.35 3.50 7.02
N LEU A 78 -14.56 2.43 7.12
CA LEU A 78 -13.88 1.83 5.97
C LEU A 78 -14.89 1.19 5.00
N ALA A 79 -15.85 0.41 5.51
CA ALA A 79 -16.90 -0.20 4.69
C ALA A 79 -17.72 0.88 3.95
N GLU A 80 -18.09 1.96 4.64
CA GLU A 80 -18.84 3.06 4.04
C GLU A 80 -18.02 3.83 2.99
N ALA A 81 -16.70 3.99 3.22
CA ALA A 81 -15.79 4.59 2.25
C ALA A 81 -15.64 3.71 0.99
N ILE A 82 -15.59 2.39 1.15
CA ILE A 82 -15.57 1.42 0.05
C ILE A 82 -16.88 1.49 -0.74
N ASP A 83 -18.04 1.52 -0.07
CA ASP A 83 -19.35 1.65 -0.73
C ASP A 83 -19.50 2.96 -1.49
N ARG A 84 -18.96 4.07 -0.95
CA ARG A 84 -18.90 5.36 -1.65
C ARG A 84 -18.00 5.31 -2.87
N GLN A 85 -16.86 4.60 -2.80
CA GLN A 85 -15.99 4.39 -3.96
C GLN A 85 -16.64 3.50 -5.02
N GLY A 86 -17.31 2.42 -4.62
CA GLY A 86 -18.03 1.53 -5.52
C GLY A 86 -19.06 2.28 -6.37
N ARG A 87 -19.91 3.09 -5.72
CA ARG A 87 -20.91 3.93 -6.41
C ARG A 87 -20.28 4.92 -7.37
N ARG A 88 -19.18 5.58 -6.99
CA ARG A 88 -18.45 6.50 -7.89
C ARG A 88 -17.88 5.82 -9.12
N ILE A 89 -17.44 4.57 -9.00
CA ILE A 89 -16.94 3.78 -10.13
C ILE A 89 -18.09 3.41 -11.06
N GLU A 90 -19.24 3.01 -10.50
CA GLU A 90 -20.45 2.73 -11.28
C GLU A 90 -20.96 3.98 -12.03
N ASP A 91 -20.99 5.13 -11.36
CA ASP A 91 -21.36 6.41 -11.98
C ASP A 91 -20.40 6.79 -13.11
N LEU A 92 -19.09 6.60 -12.91
CA LEU A 92 -18.08 6.84 -13.92
C LEU A 92 -18.28 5.90 -15.13
N HIS A 93 -18.58 4.63 -14.89
CA HIS A 93 -18.87 3.66 -15.95
C HIS A 93 -20.12 4.04 -16.74
N ALA A 94 -21.19 4.47 -16.07
CA ALA A 94 -22.41 4.94 -16.72
C ALA A 94 -22.13 6.19 -17.57
N ALA A 95 -21.35 7.14 -17.05
CA ALA A 95 -20.95 8.33 -17.78
C ALA A 95 -20.08 8.00 -19.00
N VAL A 96 -19.12 7.08 -18.86
CA VAL A 96 -18.29 6.62 -19.98
C VAL A 96 -19.14 5.88 -21.03
N ALA A 97 -20.06 5.01 -20.62
CA ALA A 97 -20.95 4.31 -21.55
C ALA A 97 -21.86 5.28 -22.32
N ALA A 98 -22.35 6.33 -21.67
CA ALA A 98 -23.13 7.39 -22.31
C ALA A 98 -22.31 8.20 -23.34
N VAL A 99 -21.03 8.42 -23.08
CA VAL A 99 -20.12 9.16 -24.00
C VAL A 99 -19.62 8.28 -25.15
N THR A 100 -19.48 6.97 -24.94
CA THR A 100 -18.89 6.05 -25.94
C THR A 100 -19.92 5.42 -26.89
N GLY A 101 -21.19 5.82 -26.81
CA GLY A 101 -22.31 5.29 -27.58
C GLY A 101 -22.26 5.45 -29.11
N SER A 102 -21.12 5.79 -29.72
CA SER A 102 -21.03 5.96 -31.18
C SER A 102 -19.83 5.33 -31.88
N GLN A 103 -18.95 4.58 -31.18
CA GLN A 103 -17.88 3.84 -31.86
C GLN A 103 -17.72 2.43 -31.29
N ARG A 104 -18.00 1.43 -32.13
CA ARG A 104 -17.53 0.04 -31.97
C ARG A 104 -16.01 0.07 -31.91
N HIS A 105 -15.45 0.14 -30.71
CA HIS A 105 -14.05 -0.14 -30.47
C HIS A 105 -13.93 -1.47 -29.73
N ASP A 106 -12.97 -2.26 -30.21
CA ASP A 106 -12.53 -3.53 -29.65
C ASP A 106 -12.56 -3.52 -28.11
N THR A 107 -13.20 -4.56 -27.58
CA THR A 107 -13.40 -4.84 -26.16
C THR A 107 -12.09 -5.06 -25.42
N GLN A 108 -11.36 -3.99 -25.13
CA GLN A 108 -10.31 -4.02 -24.13
C GLN A 108 -10.93 -3.70 -22.77
N GLU A 109 -11.37 -4.75 -22.06
CA GLU A 109 -11.88 -4.61 -20.70
C GLU A 109 -10.89 -3.83 -19.81
N PRO A 110 -11.35 -2.86 -19.01
CA PRO A 110 -10.49 -2.09 -18.13
C PRO A 110 -9.74 -3.02 -17.17
N SER A 111 -8.45 -2.78 -16.97
CA SER A 111 -7.56 -3.63 -16.15
C SER A 111 -8.08 -3.88 -14.71
N GLY A 112 -8.97 -3.02 -14.20
CA GLY A 112 -9.65 -3.20 -12.92
C GLY A 112 -10.63 -4.38 -12.85
N THR A 113 -11.32 -4.74 -13.94
CA THR A 113 -12.29 -5.87 -13.90
C THR A 113 -11.57 -7.20 -13.74
N LYS A 114 -10.41 -7.37 -14.37
CA LYS A 114 -9.62 -8.62 -14.29
C LYS A 114 -9.08 -8.87 -12.89
N ALA A 115 -8.69 -7.81 -12.17
CA ALA A 115 -8.25 -7.93 -10.78
C ALA A 115 -9.40 -8.33 -9.85
N ALA A 116 -10.58 -7.71 -10.01
CA ALA A 116 -11.77 -8.07 -9.22
C ALA A 116 -12.24 -9.51 -9.50
N VAL A 117 -12.21 -9.95 -10.75
CA VAL A 117 -12.53 -11.33 -11.13
C VAL A 117 -11.51 -12.30 -10.52
N ALA A 118 -10.22 -11.96 -10.55
CA ALA A 118 -9.18 -12.76 -9.91
C ALA A 118 -9.36 -12.86 -8.38
N MET A 119 -9.71 -11.77 -7.71
CA MET A 119 -9.99 -11.76 -6.27
C MET A 119 -11.18 -12.66 -5.94
N LYS A 120 -12.28 -12.57 -6.70
CA LYS A 120 -13.46 -13.43 -6.53
C LYS A 120 -13.11 -14.91 -6.70
N ALA A 121 -12.32 -15.24 -7.72
CA ALA A 121 -11.88 -16.62 -7.96
C ALA A 121 -11.01 -17.15 -6.81
N VAL A 122 -10.03 -16.38 -6.34
CA VAL A 122 -9.18 -16.77 -5.19
C VAL A 122 -10.01 -17.02 -3.95
N LEU A 123 -10.93 -16.11 -3.60
CA LEU A 123 -11.80 -16.27 -2.43
C LEU A 123 -12.72 -17.50 -2.54
N ALA A 124 -13.27 -17.76 -3.74
CA ALA A 124 -14.11 -18.93 -3.97
C ALA A 124 -13.33 -20.25 -3.77
N GLN A 125 -12.10 -20.33 -4.29
CA GLN A 125 -11.25 -21.52 -4.13
C GLN A 125 -10.84 -21.74 -2.68
N LEU A 126 -10.47 -20.67 -1.96
CA LEU A 126 -10.12 -20.78 -0.54
C LEU A 126 -11.32 -21.13 0.33
N LYS A 127 -12.50 -20.58 0.02
CA LYS A 127 -13.75 -20.97 0.69
C LYS A 127 -14.09 -22.44 0.45
N ALA A 128 -13.85 -22.97 -0.75
CA ALA A 128 -14.04 -24.38 -1.05
C ALA A 128 -13.02 -25.29 -0.33
N ALA A 129 -11.80 -24.80 -0.09
CA ALA A 129 -10.78 -25.52 0.67
C ALA A 129 -11.06 -25.57 2.19
N GLY A 130 -11.86 -24.64 2.71
CA GLY A 130 -12.23 -24.59 4.12
C GLY A 130 -11.02 -24.40 5.05
N THR A 131 -11.05 -25.04 6.21
CA THR A 131 -10.01 -24.94 7.25
C THR A 131 -8.68 -25.56 6.85
N ASP A 132 -8.68 -26.46 5.86
CA ASP A 132 -7.44 -27.10 5.39
C ASP A 132 -6.58 -26.13 4.59
N GLY A 133 -7.16 -25.05 4.05
CA GLY A 133 -6.47 -24.13 3.16
C GLY A 133 -5.98 -24.79 1.87
N MET A 134 -5.27 -24.03 1.04
CA MET A 134 -4.85 -24.49 -0.29
C MET A 134 -3.37 -24.21 -0.54
N ASP A 135 -2.63 -25.18 -1.08
CA ASP A 135 -1.25 -24.93 -1.54
C ASP A 135 -1.24 -23.81 -2.60
N GLY A 136 -0.21 -22.98 -2.58
CA GLY A 136 -0.02 -21.91 -3.56
C GLY A 136 0.00 -22.40 -5.00
N ARG A 137 0.49 -23.63 -5.24
CA ARG A 137 0.50 -24.25 -6.58
C ARG A 137 -0.90 -24.68 -7.02
N ASP A 138 -1.66 -25.29 -6.12
CA ASP A 138 -3.04 -25.73 -6.38
C ASP A 138 -3.97 -24.53 -6.58
N LEU A 139 -3.84 -23.50 -5.74
CA LEU A 139 -4.59 -22.26 -5.89
C LEU A 139 -4.32 -21.58 -7.22
N SER A 140 -3.06 -21.54 -7.65
CA SER A 140 -2.70 -20.92 -8.94
C SER A 140 -3.23 -21.75 -10.11
N THR A 141 -3.20 -23.09 -10.01
CA THR A 141 -3.77 -24.01 -11.00
C THR A 141 -5.30 -23.86 -11.08
N ALA A 142 -5.99 -23.80 -9.95
CA ALA A 142 -7.44 -23.65 -9.87
C ALA A 142 -7.92 -22.31 -10.44
N VAL A 143 -7.20 -21.23 -10.14
CA VAL A 143 -7.50 -19.89 -10.67
C VAL A 143 -7.16 -19.80 -12.17
N TYR A 144 -6.11 -20.48 -12.63
CA TYR A 144 -5.79 -20.58 -14.06
C TYR A 144 -6.85 -21.37 -14.83
N ALA A 145 -7.39 -22.46 -14.26
CA ALA A 145 -8.50 -23.21 -14.84
C ALA A 145 -9.78 -22.36 -14.99
N ALA A 146 -9.93 -21.29 -14.19
CA ALA A 146 -10.97 -20.27 -14.35
C ALA A 146 -10.66 -19.19 -15.41
N GLY A 147 -9.60 -19.37 -16.21
CA GLY A 147 -9.23 -18.46 -17.31
C GLY A 147 -8.43 -17.22 -16.88
N ILE A 148 -7.94 -17.18 -15.63
CA ILE A 148 -7.24 -16.00 -15.09
C ILE A 148 -5.72 -16.19 -15.20
N ARG A 149 -5.04 -15.21 -15.80
CA ARG A 149 -3.57 -15.24 -15.98
C ARG A 149 -2.83 -15.02 -14.65
N SER A 150 -1.64 -15.62 -14.50
CA SER A 150 -0.84 -15.61 -13.26
C SER A 150 -0.62 -14.21 -12.67
N GLY A 151 -0.31 -13.21 -13.50
CA GLY A 151 -0.07 -11.84 -13.01
C GLY A 151 -1.26 -11.20 -12.30
N ALA A 152 -2.50 -11.55 -12.69
CA ALA A 152 -3.70 -11.07 -12.01
C ALA A 152 -3.92 -11.78 -10.66
N VAL A 153 -3.47 -13.04 -10.54
CA VAL A 153 -3.56 -13.84 -9.31
C VAL A 153 -2.64 -13.27 -8.23
N ASP A 154 -1.41 -12.90 -8.57
CA ASP A 154 -0.46 -12.35 -7.59
C ASP A 154 -0.87 -10.95 -7.11
N GLY A 155 -1.41 -10.14 -8.02
CA GLY A 155 -2.04 -8.86 -7.67
C GLY A 155 -3.23 -9.06 -6.72
N ALA A 156 -4.11 -10.01 -7.03
CA ALA A 156 -5.26 -10.35 -6.18
C ALA A 156 -4.82 -10.84 -4.78
N LYS A 157 -3.85 -11.77 -4.70
CA LYS A 157 -3.31 -12.25 -3.41
C LYS A 157 -2.74 -11.12 -2.58
N THR A 158 -1.99 -10.21 -3.21
CA THR A 158 -1.39 -9.05 -2.53
C THR A 158 -2.46 -8.15 -1.93
N VAL A 159 -3.49 -7.81 -2.70
CA VAL A 159 -4.60 -6.95 -2.24
C VAL A 159 -5.41 -7.64 -1.14
N LEU A 160 -5.79 -8.90 -1.32
CA LEU A 160 -6.56 -9.65 -0.33
C LEU A 160 -5.79 -9.84 0.99
N ARG A 161 -4.47 -10.06 0.92
CA ARG A 161 -3.62 -10.15 2.11
C ARG A 161 -3.48 -8.79 2.81
N ALA A 162 -3.31 -7.71 2.04
CA ALA A 162 -3.27 -6.36 2.60
C ALA A 162 -4.60 -5.97 3.28
N ALA A 163 -5.71 -6.52 2.80
CA ALA A 163 -7.04 -6.37 3.39
C ALA A 163 -7.30 -7.31 4.60
N GLY A 164 -6.36 -8.21 4.93
CA GLY A 164 -6.53 -9.16 6.03
C GLY A 164 -7.62 -10.21 5.79
N LEU A 165 -7.98 -10.48 4.52
CA LEU A 165 -8.99 -11.49 4.16
C LEU A 165 -8.38 -12.87 3.95
N ILE A 166 -7.08 -12.92 3.64
CA ILE A 166 -6.34 -14.16 3.47
C ILE A 166 -4.98 -14.03 4.14
N HIS A 167 -4.46 -15.14 4.66
CA HIS A 167 -3.08 -15.23 5.11
C HIS A 167 -2.40 -16.44 4.47
N PHE A 168 -1.07 -16.47 4.58
CA PHE A 168 -0.24 -17.56 4.10
C PHE A 168 0.55 -18.13 5.28
N ASP A 169 0.26 -19.39 5.63
CA ASP A 169 0.93 -20.10 6.72
C ASP A 169 1.21 -21.55 6.31
N ALA A 170 2.29 -22.14 6.82
CA ALA A 170 2.69 -23.52 6.54
C ALA A 170 2.66 -23.91 5.03
N LYS A 171 3.00 -22.95 4.15
CA LYS A 171 2.95 -23.06 2.68
C LYS A 171 1.55 -23.13 2.05
N ARG A 172 0.51 -22.81 2.82
CA ARG A 172 -0.88 -22.84 2.38
C ARG A 172 -1.51 -21.46 2.56
N TRP A 173 -2.45 -21.16 1.68
CA TRP A 173 -3.30 -19.98 1.74
C TRP A 173 -4.58 -20.34 2.47
N TYR A 174 -5.00 -19.47 3.39
CA TYR A 174 -6.20 -19.63 4.18
C TYR A 174 -7.09 -18.39 4.04
N LEU A 175 -8.38 -18.57 4.30
CA LEU A 175 -9.35 -17.49 4.43
C LEU A 175 -9.42 -17.06 5.90
N ASP A 176 -9.23 -15.77 6.17
CA ASP A 176 -9.39 -15.22 7.52
C ASP A 176 -10.87 -14.89 7.79
N GLY A 177 -11.38 -15.30 8.95
CA GLY A 177 -12.74 -14.99 9.39
C GLY A 177 -13.85 -15.89 8.81
N ALA A 178 -13.50 -17.11 8.38
CA ALA A 178 -14.48 -18.16 8.01
C ALA A 178 -15.03 -18.90 9.23
#